data_AF-A0A815BUK6-F1
#
_entry.id   AF-A0A815BUK6-F1
#
_cell.length_a   1.000
_cell.length_b   1.000
_cell.length_c   1.000
_cell.angle_alpha   90.00
_cell.angle_beta   90.00
_cell.angle_gamma   90.00
#
_symmetry.space_group_name_H-M   'P 1'
#
loop_
_entity.id
_entity.type
_entity.pdbx_description
1 polymer ?
#
loop_
_entity_poly.entity_id
_entity_poly.type
_entity_poly.pdbx_seq_one_letter_code
_entity_poly.pdbx_strand_id
1 'polypeptide(L)'
;ARLKARHKTHIAVYGKGNERRLTGRHETASINQFNAGIANRGASIRIPRQVGEEKCGYLEDRRPASNCDPYAVTDIIVRTVCLGEKDIPEEPTLPPRKSTTERE
;
A
#
# COMPACT_ATOMS: atom_id res chain seq x y z
N ALA A 1 10.77 4.16 7.82
CA ALA A 1 11.65 4.80 6.82
C ALA A 1 11.38 4.32 5.38
N ARG A 2 11.43 3.00 5.10
CA ARG A 2 11.33 2.45 3.72
C ARG A 2 10.01 2.76 3.01
N LEU A 3 8.86 2.45 3.62
CA LEU A 3 7.53 2.73 3.05
C LEU A 3 7.28 4.22 2.78
N LYS A 4 7.85 5.10 3.61
CA LYS A 4 7.76 6.57 3.43
C LYS A 4 8.48 7.01 2.17
N ALA A 5 9.69 6.51 1.96
CA ALA A 5 10.52 6.87 0.81
C ALA A 5 9.86 6.49 -0.53
N ARG A 6 9.09 5.38 -0.53
CA ARG A 6 8.43 4.85 -1.74
C ARG A 6 6.93 5.15 -1.80
N HIS A 7 6.45 6.15 -1.07
CA HIS A 7 5.02 6.42 -0.95
C HIS A 7 4.32 6.54 -2.32
N LYS A 8 4.88 7.34 -3.23
CA LYS A 8 4.33 7.55 -4.58
C LYS A 8 4.25 6.25 -5.40
N THR A 9 5.31 5.44 -5.36
CA THR A 9 5.36 4.15 -6.07
C THR A 9 4.29 3.18 -5.57
N HIS A 10 4.09 3.11 -4.25
CA HIS A 10 3.00 2.32 -3.68
C HIS A 10 1.63 2.83 -4.11
N ILE A 11 1.40 4.16 -4.08
CA ILE A 11 0.11 4.73 -4.49
C ILE A 11 -0.23 4.38 -5.95
N ALA A 12 0.75 4.33 -6.84
CA ALA A 12 0.55 4.00 -8.25
C ALA A 12 -0.05 2.60 -8.48
N VAL A 13 0.28 1.63 -7.61
CA VAL A 13 -0.23 0.24 -7.71
C VAL A 13 -1.42 -0.04 -6.77
N TYR A 14 -1.78 0.93 -5.91
CA TYR A 14 -2.80 0.78 -4.87
C TYR A 14 -4.24 1.02 -5.36
N GLY A 15 -4.50 0.80 -6.66
CA GLY A 15 -5.80 0.90 -7.29
C GLY A 15 -6.07 2.27 -7.92
N LYS A 16 -6.81 2.26 -9.03
CA LYS A 16 -7.15 3.47 -9.80
C LYS A 16 -8.22 4.29 -9.09
N GLY A 17 -8.14 5.62 -9.17
CA GLY A 17 -9.14 6.53 -8.61
C GLY A 17 -9.03 6.75 -7.10
N ASN A 18 -7.91 6.35 -6.49
CA ASN A 18 -7.70 6.38 -5.05
C ASN A 18 -7.60 7.83 -4.51
N GLU A 19 -7.31 8.81 -5.36
CA GLU A 19 -7.31 10.24 -5.05
C GLU A 19 -8.66 10.76 -4.56
N ARG A 20 -9.76 10.13 -4.98
CA ARG A 20 -11.12 10.45 -4.50
C ARG A 20 -11.37 9.96 -3.08
N ARG A 21 -10.63 8.93 -2.65
CA ARG A 21 -10.77 8.32 -1.31
C ARG A 21 -9.76 8.91 -0.32
N LEU A 22 -8.48 8.95 -0.69
CA LEU A 22 -7.37 9.41 0.15
C LEU A 22 -7.29 10.94 0.20
N THR A 23 -8.26 11.55 0.85
CA THR A 23 -8.44 13.00 0.92
C THR A 23 -7.91 13.62 2.21
N GLY A 24 -7.56 12.81 3.21
CA GLY A 24 -7.27 13.28 4.57
C GLY A 24 -8.52 13.44 5.45
N ARG A 25 -9.72 13.22 4.88
CA ARG A 25 -11.01 13.25 5.60
C ARG A 25 -11.55 11.83 5.76
N HIS A 26 -12.56 11.65 6.60
CA HIS A 26 -13.28 10.38 6.77
C HIS A 26 -12.37 9.19 7.11
N GLU A 27 -11.50 9.35 8.10
CA GLU A 27 -10.56 8.29 8.54
C GLU A 27 -9.61 7.79 7.42
N THR A 28 -9.23 8.68 6.50
CA THR A 28 -8.22 8.42 5.46
C THR A 28 -7.06 9.39 5.58
N ALA A 29 -5.88 8.98 5.10
CA ALA A 29 -4.76 9.89 4.92
C ALA A 29 -4.87 10.63 3.57
N SER A 30 -4.14 11.74 3.42
CA SER A 30 -3.99 12.40 2.13
C SER A 30 -3.13 11.55 1.19
N ILE A 31 -3.52 11.46 -0.09
CA ILE A 31 -2.76 10.73 -1.13
C ILE A 31 -1.35 11.25 -1.36
N ASN A 32 -1.06 12.50 -0.95
CA ASN A 32 0.22 13.14 -1.17
C ASN A 32 1.17 13.07 0.04
N GLN A 33 0.64 12.68 1.21
CA GLN A 33 1.39 12.73 2.46
C GLN A 33 1.45 11.36 3.11
N PHE A 34 2.66 10.92 3.42
CA PHE A 34 2.88 9.72 4.22
C PHE A 34 3.01 10.05 5.69
N ASN A 35 2.20 9.40 6.52
CA ASN A 35 2.29 9.44 7.98
C ASN A 35 2.06 8.04 8.58
N ALA A 36 2.60 7.83 9.79
CA ALA A 36 2.39 6.61 10.55
C ALA A 36 2.11 6.96 12.01
N GLY A 37 1.26 6.19 12.69
CA GLY A 37 0.95 6.44 14.09
C GLY A 37 0.31 5.26 14.81
N ILE A 38 0.50 5.24 16.14
CA ILE A 38 -0.12 4.26 17.04
C ILE A 38 -1.60 4.60 17.18
N ALA A 39 -2.48 3.62 16.98
CA ALA A 39 -3.93 3.75 17.03
C ALA A 39 -4.52 4.86 16.14
N ASN A 40 -3.77 5.37 15.15
CA ASN A 40 -4.20 6.49 14.32
C ASN A 40 -4.92 6.00 13.05
N ARG A 41 -6.26 6.12 13.04
CA ARG A 41 -7.09 5.81 11.86
C ARG A 41 -7.07 6.91 10.79
N GLY A 42 -6.43 8.06 11.02
CA GLY A 42 -6.17 9.04 9.96
C GLY A 42 -4.84 8.81 9.23
N ALA A 43 -4.06 7.82 9.67
CA ALA A 43 -2.72 7.59 9.14
C ALA A 43 -2.70 6.69 7.89
N SER A 44 -1.67 6.87 7.07
CA SER A 44 -1.34 5.99 5.94
C SER A 44 -1.00 4.59 6.46
N ILE A 45 -0.13 4.53 7.47
CA ILE A 45 0.21 3.30 8.19
C ILE A 45 -0.30 3.40 9.62
N ARG A 46 -1.08 2.43 10.05
CA ARG A 46 -1.55 2.30 11.43
C ARG A 46 -0.77 1.22 12.16
N ILE A 47 -0.30 1.54 13.35
CA ILE A 47 0.23 0.55 14.29
C ILE A 47 -0.88 0.30 15.32
N PRO A 48 -1.41 -0.92 15.46
CA PRO A 48 -2.41 -1.23 16.48
C PRO A 48 -1.91 -0.86 17.88
N ARG A 49 -2.82 -0.48 18.79
CA ARG A 49 -2.46 -0.06 20.16
C ARG A 49 -1.65 -1.16 20.87
N GLN A 50 -2.15 -2.38 20.83
CA GLN A 50 -1.49 -3.55 21.40
C GLN A 50 -0.06 -3.74 20.85
N VAL A 51 0.12 -3.62 19.53
CA VAL A 51 1.46 -3.73 18.91
C VAL A 51 2.40 -2.62 19.39
N GLY A 52 1.89 -1.41 19.60
CA GLY A 52 2.68 -0.30 20.15
C GLY A 52 3.10 -0.54 21.60
N GLU A 53 2.23 -1.16 22.40
CA GLU A 53 2.47 -1.52 23.81
C GLU A 53 3.43 -2.70 23.95
N GLU A 54 3.19 -3.77 23.20
CA GLU A 54 3.97 -5.03 23.22
C GLU A 54 5.27 -4.94 22.41
N LYS A 55 5.41 -3.93 21.56
CA LYS A 55 6.56 -3.70 20.66
C LYS A 55 6.82 -4.84 19.67
N CYS A 56 5.84 -5.71 19.43
CA CYS A 56 5.88 -6.77 18.44
C CYS A 56 4.49 -6.97 17.81
N GLY A 57 4.44 -7.58 16.62
CA GLY A 57 3.21 -7.81 15.87
C GLY A 57 3.28 -7.25 14.45
N TYR A 58 2.24 -6.51 14.03
CA TYR A 58 2.06 -6.08 12.64
C TYR A 58 1.75 -4.59 12.48
N LEU A 59 1.85 -4.12 11.24
CA LEU A 59 1.37 -2.80 10.81
C LEU A 59 0.22 -2.97 9.81
N GLU A 60 -0.66 -1.97 9.74
CA GLU A 60 -1.75 -1.89 8.77
C GLU A 60 -1.42 -0.81 7.72
N ASP A 61 -1.30 -1.20 6.44
CA ASP A 61 -1.26 -0.24 5.34
C ASP A 61 -2.68 0.08 4.87
N ARG A 62 -3.12 1.33 5.09
CA ARG A 62 -4.50 1.77 4.85
C ARG A 62 -4.67 2.54 3.54
N ARG A 63 -3.59 2.59 2.76
CA ARG A 63 -3.53 3.27 1.45
C ARG A 63 -4.08 2.44 0.28
N PRO A 64 -4.10 1.08 0.26
CA PRO A 64 -4.74 0.33 -0.82
C PRO A 64 -6.23 0.67 -0.97
N ALA A 65 -6.69 0.85 -2.21
CA ALA A 65 -8.10 0.98 -2.55
C ALA A 65 -8.77 -0.40 -2.62
N SER A 66 -10.12 -0.42 -2.57
CA SER A 66 -10.89 -1.67 -2.67
C SER A 66 -10.75 -2.40 -4.01
N ASN A 67 -10.34 -1.68 -5.07
CA ASN A 67 -10.15 -2.22 -6.42
C ASN A 67 -8.66 -2.53 -6.75
N CYS A 68 -7.78 -2.54 -5.75
CA CYS A 68 -6.37 -2.85 -5.98
C CYS A 68 -6.18 -4.33 -6.39
N ASP A 69 -5.12 -4.61 -7.15
CA ASP A 69 -4.68 -5.98 -7.39
C ASP A 69 -3.91 -6.48 -6.16
N PRO A 70 -4.41 -7.50 -5.42
CA PRO A 70 -3.75 -7.98 -4.22
C PRO A 70 -2.34 -8.52 -4.47
N TYR A 71 -2.06 -9.04 -5.67
CA TYR A 71 -0.72 -9.51 -6.03
C TYR A 71 0.26 -8.34 -6.18
N ALA A 72 -0.17 -7.28 -6.86
CA ALA A 72 0.67 -6.08 -7.02
C ALA A 72 0.94 -5.39 -5.67
N VAL A 73 -0.07 -5.34 -4.79
CA VAL A 73 0.07 -4.73 -3.45
C VAL A 73 1.00 -5.54 -2.56
N THR A 74 0.87 -6.86 -2.54
CA THR A 74 1.72 -7.72 -1.70
C THR A 74 3.17 -7.75 -2.20
N ASP A 75 3.38 -7.84 -3.51
CA ASP A 75 4.71 -7.81 -4.14
C ASP A 75 5.47 -6.51 -3.78
N ILE A 76 4.85 -5.34 -3.97
CA ILE A 76 5.53 -4.07 -3.70
C ILE A 76 5.84 -3.87 -2.20
N ILE A 77 4.99 -4.39 -1.30
CA ILE A 77 5.24 -4.35 0.15
C ILE A 77 6.47 -5.19 0.48
N VAL A 78 6.55 -6.43 -0.01
CA VAL A 78 7.68 -7.33 0.24
C VAL A 78 8.97 -6.76 -0.33
N ARG A 79 8.95 -6.27 -1.58
CA ARG A 79 10.10 -5.63 -2.22
C ARG A 79 10.63 -4.44 -1.43
N THR A 80 9.73 -3.59 -0.95
CA THR A 80 10.11 -2.38 -0.20
C THR A 80 10.57 -2.69 1.22
N VAL A 81 9.86 -3.57 1.93
CA VAL A 81 10.10 -3.82 3.36
C VAL A 81 11.20 -4.86 3.55
N CYS A 82 11.12 -6.00 2.88
CA CYS A 82 12.01 -7.14 3.08
C CYS A 82 13.26 -7.05 2.21
N LEU A 83 13.11 -6.75 0.91
CA LEU A 83 14.24 -6.73 -0.04
C LEU A 83 14.98 -5.38 -0.09
N GLY A 84 14.36 -4.31 0.41
CA GLY A 84 14.97 -2.98 0.47
C GLY A 84 15.20 -2.34 -0.90
N GLU A 85 14.48 -2.80 -1.93
CA GLU A 85 14.56 -2.25 -3.28
C GLU A 85 14.20 -0.76 -3.26
N LYS A 86 14.95 0.05 -4.02
CA LYS A 86 14.71 1.49 -4.17
C LYS A 86 14.08 1.83 -5.52
N ASP A 87 14.34 0.99 -6.52
CA ASP A 87 13.87 1.13 -7.90
C ASP A 87 13.17 -0.17 -8.31
N ILE A 88 11.91 -0.10 -8.73
CA ILE A 88 11.23 -1.22 -9.42
C ILE A 88 11.00 -0.71 -10.84
N PRO A 89 11.24 -1.52 -11.88
CA PRO A 89 10.89 -1.15 -13.26
C PRO A 89 9.42 -0.71 -13.35
N GLU A 90 9.12 0.26 -14.22
CA GLU A 90 7.81 0.92 -14.35
C GLU A 90 6.64 -0.06 -14.61
N GLU A 91 6.91 -1.30 -15.02
CA GLU A 91 5.90 -2.32 -15.19
C GLU A 91 6.00 -3.45 -14.15
N PRO A 92 4.88 -3.81 -13.49
CA PRO A 92 4.83 -5.03 -12.70
C PRO A 92 5.10 -6.24 -13.61
N THR A 93 6.05 -7.08 -13.24
CA THR A 93 6.38 -8.35 -13.94
C THR A 93 5.31 -9.42 -13.71
N LEU A 94 4.03 -9.02 -13.75
CA LEU A 94 2.93 -9.96 -13.67
C LEU A 94 3.02 -10.89 -14.88
N PRO A 95 2.84 -12.21 -14.68
CA PRO A 95 2.69 -13.11 -15.80
C PRO A 95 1.53 -12.61 -16.68
N PRO A 96 1.63 -12.71 -18.02
CA PRO A 96 0.59 -12.22 -18.92
C PRO A 96 -0.75 -12.85 -18.52
N ARG A 97 -1.76 -12.00 -18.27
CA ARG A 97 -3.13 -12.46 -18.10
C ARG A 97 -3.52 -13.21 -19.37
N LYS A 98 -3.88 -14.48 -19.24
CA LYS A 98 -4.54 -15.21 -20.34
C LYS A 98 -5.78 -14.40 -20.74
N SER A 99 -5.93 -14.14 -22.03
CA SER A 99 -7.08 -13.43 -22.58
C SER A 99 -8.36 -14.16 -22.18
N THR A 100 -9.37 -13.38 -21.82
CA THR A 100 -10.69 -13.89 -21.41
C THR A 100 -11.43 -14.61 -22.56
N THR A 101 -10.88 -14.60 -23.77
CA THR A 101 -11.41 -15.21 -24.99
C THR A 101 -11.15 -16.71 -25.12
N GLU A 102 -10.38 -17.32 -24.21
CA GLU A 102 -10.11 -18.78 -24.22
C GLU A 102 -10.98 -19.57 -23.23
N ARG A 103 -12.12 -19.02 -22.81
CA ARG A 103 -13.13 -19.71 -21.99
C ARG A 103 -14.48 -19.76 -22.69
N GLU A 104 -14.48 -20.27 -23.92
CA GLU A 104 -15.66 -20.83 -24.59
C GLU A 104 -15.27 -22.16 -25.24
#